data_AF-A0A6A5QZ97-F1
#
_entry.id   AF-A0A6A5QZ97-F1
#
_cell.length_a   1.000
_cell.length_b   1.000
_cell.length_c   1.000
_cell.angle_alpha   90.00
_cell.angle_beta   90.00
_cell.angle_gamma   90.00
#
_symmetry.space_group_name_H-M   'P 1'
#
loop_
_entity.id
_entity.type
_entity.pdbx_description
1 polymer ?
#
loop_
_entity_poly.entity_id
_entity_poly.type
_entity_poly.pdbx_seq_one_letter_code
_entity_poly.pdbx_strand_id
1 'polypeptide(L)'
;MHDQPHTAAPPELRGDRTIKRKRLFDAAAAPIRKRRPQTVTANPPCPSPLVKVLREYGLLEVVVSELCADDLWALANTSKALNEAIMPRTVSLNNLLGRLKCSGKGVEIRNKCHQKWPCFEASLCTEHVRCGSTNTKHETETKSCVNCKVATCDECRIHCVYQTSFEGPCDPNDPAELPNFSGFVLLQPFEQPILSPHHLNHDDSTSEPRWQDPSKSGRGPYHDQGYLDVPFHLGETAPPEYIGDILDLDLGCRSLKSVYSSSHYTSPSPVVRSLDMVAEARKVHFCDFCFGDVAPSDVAGMQEWDKITSFLPMLPSELVASKKECRCTLRTRMLDRWLCARCYQAEEDAIESFSRSQSNGGTFRCRCGNHVQRVLCLWCRGEVLEQEEDTEKADH
;
A
#
# COMPACT_ATOMS: atom_id res chain seq x y z
N MET A 1 -3.60 -55.03 -48.21
CA MET A 1 -2.33 -54.42 -48.65
C MET A 1 -1.93 -53.44 -47.57
N HIS A 2 -0.81 -53.71 -46.93
CA HIS A 2 -0.14 -52.85 -45.96
C HIS A 2 0.28 -51.55 -46.63
N ASP A 3 0.21 -50.43 -45.91
CA ASP A 3 1.27 -49.42 -45.90
C ASP A 3 1.05 -48.40 -44.76
N GLN A 4 1.99 -48.42 -43.81
CA GLN A 4 2.46 -47.29 -42.98
C GLN A 4 3.97 -47.17 -43.27
N PRO A 5 4.72 -46.18 -42.76
CA PRO A 5 4.53 -44.73 -42.74
C PRO A 5 5.83 -44.01 -43.23
N HIS A 6 5.79 -42.69 -43.47
CA HIS A 6 7.02 -41.88 -43.60
C HIS A 6 7.09 -40.83 -42.49
N THR A 7 7.97 -41.11 -41.53
CA THR A 7 8.49 -40.21 -40.49
C THR A 7 9.59 -39.34 -41.09
N ALA A 8 9.43 -38.01 -40.98
CA ALA A 8 10.50 -37.04 -41.27
C ALA A 8 11.14 -36.60 -39.95
N ALA A 9 12.48 -36.70 -39.89
CA ALA A 9 13.31 -36.30 -38.77
C ALA A 9 13.57 -34.79 -38.75
N PRO A 10 13.71 -34.14 -37.58
CA PRO A 10 14.23 -32.78 -37.48
C PRO A 10 15.77 -32.76 -37.42
N PRO A 11 16.41 -31.69 -37.95
CA PRO A 11 17.86 -31.61 -38.05
C PRO A 11 18.54 -31.20 -36.73
N GLU A 12 19.75 -31.71 -36.57
CA GLU A 12 20.70 -31.43 -35.50
C GLU A 12 21.16 -29.96 -35.48
N LEU A 13 21.09 -29.31 -34.31
CA LEU A 13 21.80 -28.05 -34.05
C LEU A 13 23.04 -28.33 -33.18
N ARG A 14 24.19 -28.46 -33.85
CA ARG A 14 25.52 -28.31 -33.23
C ARG A 14 25.82 -26.82 -33.05
N GLY A 15 26.17 -26.44 -31.82
CA GLY A 15 26.46 -25.07 -31.44
C GLY A 15 27.86 -24.58 -31.84
N ASP A 16 28.16 -23.33 -31.47
CA ASP A 16 29.37 -23.03 -30.71
C ASP A 16 29.41 -21.58 -30.20
N ARG A 17 30.13 -21.41 -29.08
CA ARG A 17 30.90 -20.22 -28.64
C ARG A 17 30.17 -19.01 -28.05
N THR A 18 30.16 -19.04 -26.72
CA THR A 18 30.28 -17.92 -25.80
C THR A 18 31.46 -16.99 -26.13
N ILE A 19 31.20 -15.70 -26.31
CA ILE A 19 32.22 -14.63 -26.26
C ILE A 19 31.91 -13.71 -25.07
N LYS A 20 32.90 -13.62 -24.19
CA LYS A 20 32.90 -12.86 -22.92
C LYS A 20 33.10 -11.36 -23.16
N ARG A 21 32.53 -10.57 -22.24
CA ARG A 21 32.67 -9.11 -22.01
C ARG A 21 34.08 -8.54 -22.23
N LYS A 22 34.14 -7.32 -22.76
CA LYS A 22 35.07 -6.26 -22.32
C LYS A 22 34.31 -4.92 -22.22
N ARG A 23 34.13 -4.43 -20.99
CA ARG A 23 33.76 -3.03 -20.71
C ARG A 23 35.05 -2.23 -20.63
N LEU A 24 35.14 -1.14 -21.37
CA LEU A 24 36.11 -0.07 -21.14
C LEU A 24 35.45 0.99 -20.27
N PHE A 25 36.14 1.26 -19.17
CA PHE A 25 35.90 2.30 -18.17
C PHE A 25 36.76 3.50 -18.56
N ASP A 26 36.21 4.70 -18.53
CA ASP A 26 36.91 5.98 -18.27
C ASP A 26 35.80 6.95 -17.81
N ALA A 27 35.59 7.24 -16.51
CA ALA A 27 36.41 7.97 -15.54
C ALA A 27 36.52 9.49 -15.82
N ALA A 28 35.65 10.25 -15.16
CA ALA A 28 35.94 11.62 -14.73
C ALA A 28 35.19 11.91 -13.41
N ALA A 29 35.79 11.50 -12.29
CA ALA A 29 35.32 11.82 -10.95
C ALA A 29 36.07 13.05 -10.41
N ALA A 30 35.33 14.07 -10.00
CA ALA A 30 35.84 15.24 -9.31
C ALA A 30 36.29 14.90 -7.87
N PRO A 31 37.28 15.60 -7.29
CA PRO A 31 37.84 15.27 -5.98
C PRO A 31 36.89 15.67 -4.84
N ILE A 32 36.23 14.68 -4.23
CA ILE A 32 35.50 14.85 -2.97
C ILE A 32 36.53 15.00 -1.82
N ARG A 33 36.53 16.16 -1.18
CA ARG A 33 37.30 16.43 0.04
C ARG A 33 36.85 15.49 1.17
N LYS A 34 37.73 14.56 1.55
CA LYS A 34 37.54 13.67 2.71
C LYS A 34 37.46 14.49 3.99
N ARG A 35 36.25 14.67 4.55
CA ARG A 35 36.06 15.06 5.95
C ARG A 35 36.50 13.89 6.84
N ARG A 36 37.44 14.17 7.73
CA ARG A 36 37.93 13.23 8.75
C ARG A 36 36.76 12.87 9.68
N PRO A 37 36.38 11.59 9.83
CA PRO A 37 35.33 11.20 10.78
C PRO A 37 35.82 11.48 12.20
N GLN A 38 35.12 12.35 12.92
CA GLN A 38 35.30 12.47 14.36
C GLN A 38 34.74 11.19 15.00
N THR A 39 35.64 10.37 15.52
CA THR A 39 35.30 9.17 16.29
C THR A 39 34.79 9.63 17.65
N VAL A 40 33.49 9.91 17.73
CA VAL A 40 32.81 10.04 19.02
C VAL A 40 32.72 8.63 19.59
N THR A 41 33.57 8.32 20.57
CA THR A 41 33.49 7.11 21.39
C THR A 41 32.23 7.17 22.25
N ALA A 42 31.08 6.93 21.65
CA ALA A 42 29.85 6.67 22.37
C ALA A 42 29.99 5.27 23.00
N ASN A 43 29.90 5.20 24.33
CA ASN A 43 29.81 3.92 25.03
C ASN A 43 28.69 3.09 24.40
N PRO A 44 28.91 1.80 24.08
CA PRO A 44 27.89 0.96 23.48
C PRO A 44 26.67 0.93 24.43
N PRO A 45 25.45 1.17 23.91
CA PRO A 45 24.25 1.15 24.74
C PRO A 45 24.16 -0.20 25.46
N CYS A 46 23.97 -0.14 26.78
CA CYS A 46 23.90 -1.32 27.62
C CYS A 46 22.80 -2.25 27.07
N PRO A 47 23.12 -3.51 26.69
CA PRO A 47 22.16 -4.40 26.06
C PRO A 47 20.98 -4.63 27.00
N SER A 48 19.77 -4.59 26.46
CA SER A 48 18.56 -4.79 27.24
C SER A 48 18.63 -6.14 27.99
N PRO A 49 18.01 -6.29 29.17
CA PRO A 49 17.98 -7.57 29.89
C PRO A 49 17.46 -8.73 29.03
N LEU A 50 16.56 -8.45 28.09
CA LEU A 50 16.12 -9.41 27.09
C LEU A 50 17.27 -9.85 26.18
N VAL A 51 18.06 -8.91 25.65
CA VAL A 51 19.27 -9.24 24.89
C VAL A 51 20.28 -10.02 25.74
N LYS A 52 20.36 -9.79 27.07
CA LYS A 52 21.22 -10.61 27.95
C LYS A 52 20.69 -12.05 28.08
N VAL A 53 19.38 -12.25 28.32
CA VAL A 53 18.76 -13.58 28.39
C VAL A 53 18.83 -14.32 27.05
N LEU A 54 18.65 -13.61 25.94
CA LEU A 54 18.77 -14.18 24.58
C LEU A 54 20.23 -14.45 24.20
N ARG A 55 21.20 -13.64 24.67
CA ARG A 55 22.64 -13.81 24.40
C ARG A 55 23.33 -14.83 25.26
N GLU A 56 22.79 -15.19 26.42
CA GLU A 56 23.35 -16.29 27.23
C GLU A 56 23.40 -17.61 26.46
N TYR A 57 22.65 -17.72 25.37
CA TYR A 57 22.74 -18.79 24.39
C TYR A 57 22.81 -18.17 22.99
N GLY A 58 24.00 -17.97 22.41
CA GLY A 58 24.15 -17.41 21.05
C GLY A 58 23.30 -18.11 19.97
N LEU A 59 22.89 -19.36 20.21
CA LEU A 59 21.91 -20.10 19.42
C LEU A 59 20.50 -19.46 19.43
N LEU A 60 20.06 -18.89 20.57
CA LEU A 60 18.76 -18.24 20.68
C LEU A 60 18.69 -16.95 19.86
N GLU A 61 19.78 -16.19 19.73
CA GLU A 61 19.81 -14.99 18.88
C GLU A 61 19.59 -15.36 17.41
N VAL A 62 20.23 -16.44 16.94
CA VAL A 62 20.03 -16.98 15.59
C VAL A 62 18.59 -17.47 15.41
N VAL A 63 18.06 -18.24 16.37
CA VAL A 63 16.68 -18.71 16.32
C VAL A 63 15.69 -17.53 16.26
N VAL A 64 15.85 -16.54 17.13
CA VAL A 64 14.96 -15.36 17.18
C VAL A 64 15.04 -14.53 15.90
N SER A 65 16.20 -14.44 15.26
CA SER A 65 16.34 -13.73 13.97
C SER A 65 15.60 -14.39 12.81
N GLU A 66 15.27 -15.67 12.95
CA GLU A 66 14.50 -16.44 11.98
C GLU A 66 12.98 -16.44 12.28
N LEU A 67 12.57 -15.96 13.45
CA LEU A 67 11.16 -15.90 13.85
C LEU A 67 10.42 -14.75 13.16
N CYS A 68 9.14 -14.97 12.88
CA CYS A 68 8.20 -13.89 12.65
C CYS A 68 7.48 -13.50 13.95
N ALA A 69 6.66 -12.44 13.90
CA ALA A 69 5.94 -11.96 15.08
C ALA A 69 5.01 -13.03 15.70
N ASP A 70 4.33 -13.83 14.88
CA ASP A 70 3.42 -14.87 15.36
C ASP A 70 4.20 -15.99 16.08
N ASP A 71 5.39 -16.34 15.58
CA ASP A 71 6.25 -17.33 16.24
C ASP A 71 6.77 -16.82 17.59
N LEU A 72 7.14 -15.53 17.66
CA LEU A 72 7.57 -14.92 18.92
C LEU A 72 6.45 -14.95 19.96
N TRP A 73 5.21 -14.66 19.55
CA TRP A 73 4.05 -14.75 20.43
C TRP A 73 3.80 -16.18 20.90
N ALA A 74 3.87 -17.16 20.00
CA ALA A 74 3.75 -18.58 20.37
C ALA A 74 4.84 -18.99 21.37
N LEU A 75 6.09 -18.58 21.13
CA LEU A 75 7.21 -18.85 22.03
C LEU A 75 7.02 -18.17 23.40
N ALA A 76 6.58 -16.91 23.42
CA ALA A 76 6.27 -16.21 24.68
C ALA A 76 5.12 -16.86 25.45
N ASN A 77 4.15 -17.47 24.78
CA ASN A 77 3.04 -18.17 25.43
C ASN A 77 3.45 -19.54 26.00
N THR A 78 4.55 -20.13 25.51
CA THR A 78 5.05 -21.43 26.00
C THR A 78 6.05 -21.31 27.15
N SER A 79 6.60 -20.12 27.41
CA SER A 79 7.59 -19.89 28.46
C SER A 79 7.26 -18.66 29.29
N LYS A 80 6.93 -18.89 30.58
CA LYS A 80 6.66 -17.80 31.55
C LYS A 80 7.83 -16.82 31.66
N ALA A 81 9.07 -17.34 31.71
CA ALA A 81 10.26 -16.51 31.81
C ALA A 81 10.43 -15.61 30.57
N LEU A 82 10.16 -16.14 29.38
CA LEU A 82 10.22 -15.34 28.15
C LEU A 82 9.08 -14.32 28.08
N ASN A 83 7.87 -14.71 28.49
CA ASN A 83 6.73 -13.82 28.59
C ASN A 83 7.04 -12.62 29.49
N GLU A 84 7.51 -12.88 30.71
CA GLU A 84 7.87 -11.85 31.70
C GLU A 84 9.06 -10.99 31.24
N ALA A 85 9.97 -11.53 30.43
CA ALA A 85 11.09 -10.78 29.88
C ALA A 85 10.68 -9.83 28.73
N ILE A 86 9.71 -10.23 27.90
CA ILE A 86 9.32 -9.52 26.67
C ILE A 86 8.12 -8.60 26.89
N MET A 87 7.04 -9.10 27.48
CA MET A 87 5.71 -8.48 27.43
C MET A 87 5.54 -7.24 28.31
N PRO A 88 6.10 -7.14 29.53
CA PRO A 88 5.92 -5.96 30.39
C PRO A 88 6.55 -4.67 29.86
N ARG A 89 7.42 -4.76 28.84
CA ARG A 89 8.21 -3.64 28.33
C ARG A 89 7.81 -3.29 26.90
N THR A 90 6.72 -2.54 26.75
CA THR A 90 6.16 -2.13 25.45
C THR A 90 7.21 -1.59 24.47
N VAL A 91 8.12 -0.74 24.92
CA VAL A 91 9.21 -0.21 24.07
C VAL A 91 10.17 -1.31 23.60
N SER A 92 10.52 -2.26 24.46
CA SER A 92 11.41 -3.37 24.09
C SER A 92 10.73 -4.35 23.14
N LEU A 93 9.44 -4.66 23.39
CA LEU A 93 8.62 -5.48 22.51
C LEU A 93 8.51 -4.85 21.12
N ASN A 94 8.19 -3.54 21.04
CA ASN A 94 8.08 -2.83 19.76
C ASN A 94 9.39 -2.86 18.96
N ASN A 95 10.53 -2.66 19.65
CA ASN A 95 11.85 -2.74 19.02
C ASN A 95 12.17 -4.16 18.55
N LEU A 96 11.72 -5.19 19.27
CA LEU A 96 11.90 -6.58 18.87
C LEU A 96 11.02 -6.92 17.66
N LEU A 97 9.72 -6.61 17.72
CA LEU A 97 8.75 -6.86 16.64
C LEU A 97 9.18 -6.22 15.31
N GLY A 98 9.81 -5.04 15.37
CA GLY A 98 10.34 -4.36 14.20
C GLY A 98 11.58 -5.00 13.57
N ARG A 99 12.24 -5.93 14.28
CA ARG A 99 13.46 -6.62 13.83
C ARG A 99 13.21 -8.07 13.39
N LEU A 100 12.02 -8.61 13.63
CA LEU A 100 11.63 -9.95 13.21
C LEU A 100 11.43 -10.00 11.70
N LYS A 101 11.32 -11.22 11.15
CA LYS A 101 10.93 -11.39 9.76
C LYS A 101 9.47 -11.01 9.55
N CYS A 102 9.17 -10.47 8.38
CA CYS A 102 7.78 -10.31 7.96
C CYS A 102 7.10 -11.69 7.86
N SER A 103 5.89 -11.81 8.41
CA SER A 103 5.16 -13.08 8.49
C SER A 103 4.44 -13.49 7.20
N GLY A 104 4.48 -12.67 6.15
CA GLY A 104 3.75 -12.96 4.91
C GLY A 104 2.23 -12.73 4.96
N LYS A 105 1.68 -12.34 6.12
CA LYS A 105 0.24 -12.16 6.32
C LYS A 105 -0.40 -11.14 5.37
N GLY A 106 0.33 -10.14 4.91
CA GLY A 106 -0.18 -9.18 3.93
C GLY A 106 -0.52 -9.83 2.59
N VAL A 107 0.36 -10.71 2.09
CA VAL A 107 0.09 -11.51 0.88
C VAL A 107 -1.05 -12.51 1.13
N GLU A 108 -1.09 -13.17 2.29
CA GLU A 108 -2.20 -14.07 2.62
C GLU A 108 -3.57 -13.37 2.63
N ILE A 109 -3.64 -12.14 3.16
CA ILE A 109 -4.87 -11.35 3.18
C ILE A 109 -5.31 -11.01 1.77
N ARG A 110 -4.38 -10.55 0.92
CA ARG A 110 -4.66 -10.25 -0.48
C ARG A 110 -5.19 -11.47 -1.23
N ASN A 111 -4.54 -12.62 -1.10
CA ASN A 111 -4.99 -13.86 -1.73
C ASN A 111 -6.42 -14.28 -1.33
N LYS A 112 -6.91 -13.81 -0.17
CA LYS A 112 -8.30 -14.04 0.28
C LYS A 112 -9.28 -12.99 -0.25
N CYS A 113 -8.84 -11.75 -0.41
CA CYS A 113 -9.68 -10.63 -0.85
C CYS A 113 -9.77 -10.54 -2.37
N HIS A 114 -8.65 -10.77 -3.06
CA HIS A 114 -8.46 -10.51 -4.48
C HIS A 114 -8.94 -11.69 -5.33
N GLN A 115 -9.76 -11.38 -6.33
CA GLN A 115 -10.30 -12.29 -7.31
C GLN A 115 -9.67 -11.99 -8.66
N LYS A 116 -8.80 -12.88 -9.11
CA LYS A 116 -8.14 -12.76 -10.41
C LYS A 116 -9.16 -12.89 -11.54
N TRP A 117 -8.89 -12.20 -12.63
CA TRP A 117 -9.70 -12.30 -13.83
C TRP A 117 -9.72 -13.75 -14.37
N PRO A 118 -10.87 -14.32 -14.79
CA PRO A 118 -10.95 -15.70 -15.25
C PRO A 118 -10.02 -16.03 -16.43
N CYS A 119 -9.68 -15.04 -17.28
CA CYS A 119 -8.75 -15.25 -18.40
C CYS A 119 -7.27 -15.21 -17.99
N PHE A 120 -6.95 -15.02 -16.70
CA PHE A 120 -5.57 -15.00 -16.20
C PHE A 120 -4.81 -16.28 -16.57
N GLU A 121 -5.44 -17.45 -16.43
CA GLU A 121 -4.80 -18.74 -16.77
C GLU A 121 -4.63 -18.94 -18.28
N ALA A 122 -5.50 -18.34 -19.09
CA ALA A 122 -5.45 -18.46 -20.54
C ALA A 122 -4.34 -17.61 -21.18
N SER A 123 -3.94 -16.51 -20.52
CA SER A 123 -3.11 -15.45 -21.11
C SER A 123 -1.63 -15.55 -20.73
N LEU A 124 -1.16 -16.71 -20.26
CA LEU A 124 0.22 -16.93 -19.80
C LEU A 124 0.71 -15.89 -18.76
N CYS A 125 -0.21 -15.30 -18.00
CA CYS A 125 0.11 -14.29 -17.00
C CYS A 125 0.98 -14.88 -15.89
N THR A 126 1.97 -14.11 -15.45
CA THR A 126 2.85 -14.48 -14.34
C THR A 126 2.53 -13.65 -13.10
N GLU A 127 2.26 -14.35 -12.00
CA GLU A 127 2.13 -13.73 -10.68
C GLU A 127 3.50 -13.70 -10.00
N HIS A 128 3.90 -12.50 -9.55
CA HIS A 128 5.19 -12.27 -8.93
C HIS A 128 5.10 -11.89 -7.44
N VAL A 129 3.88 -11.85 -6.88
CA VAL A 129 3.63 -11.46 -5.49
C VAL A 129 4.10 -12.54 -4.53
N ARG A 130 5.13 -12.22 -3.76
CA ARG A 130 5.63 -13.05 -2.66
C ARG A 130 6.08 -12.17 -1.53
N CYS A 131 5.99 -12.65 -0.30
CA CYS A 131 6.54 -11.92 0.83
C CYS A 131 8.05 -11.72 0.64
N GLY A 132 8.52 -10.48 0.81
CA GLY A 132 9.94 -10.14 0.71
C GLY A 132 10.84 -10.93 1.66
N SER A 133 10.32 -11.40 2.81
CA SER A 133 11.09 -12.22 3.76
C SER A 133 11.37 -13.64 3.26
N THR A 134 10.57 -14.16 2.31
CA THR A 134 10.75 -15.49 1.70
C THR A 134 11.46 -15.43 0.35
N ASN A 135 11.53 -14.25 -0.26
CA ASN A 135 12.15 -14.05 -1.56
C ASN A 135 13.63 -13.68 -1.44
N THR A 136 14.51 -14.68 -1.48
CA THR A 136 15.97 -14.44 -1.41
C THR A 136 16.56 -13.79 -2.66
N LYS A 137 15.80 -13.66 -3.75
CA LYS A 137 16.28 -13.11 -5.02
C LYS A 137 16.18 -11.60 -5.10
N HIS A 138 15.35 -10.97 -4.28
CA HIS A 138 15.06 -9.54 -4.34
C HIS A 138 15.17 -8.92 -2.95
N GLU A 139 15.89 -7.80 -2.86
CA GLU A 139 15.93 -6.99 -1.64
C GLU A 139 14.63 -6.18 -1.55
N THR A 140 13.68 -6.67 -0.76
CA THR A 140 12.44 -5.94 -0.46
C THR A 140 12.63 -5.09 0.79
N GLU A 141 12.32 -3.80 0.71
CA GLU A 141 12.35 -2.91 1.86
C GLU A 141 11.42 -3.45 2.97
N THR A 142 11.89 -3.44 4.21
CA THR A 142 11.12 -3.87 5.38
C THR A 142 11.21 -2.81 6.46
N LYS A 143 10.05 -2.34 6.92
CA LYS A 143 9.95 -1.42 8.07
C LYS A 143 8.89 -1.90 9.05
N SER A 144 8.94 -1.39 10.28
CA SER A 144 7.91 -1.66 11.28
C SER A 144 6.59 -1.00 10.90
N CYS A 145 5.49 -1.74 11.02
CA CYS A 145 4.15 -1.18 10.89
C CYS A 145 3.96 -0.01 11.86
N VAL A 146 3.46 1.14 11.41
CA VAL A 146 3.26 2.30 12.31
C VAL A 146 2.34 2.00 13.49
N ASN A 147 1.37 1.09 13.30
CA ASN A 147 0.39 0.76 14.32
C ASN A 147 0.89 -0.38 15.23
N CYS A 148 0.98 -1.61 14.72
CA CYS A 148 1.33 -2.78 15.53
C CYS A 148 2.83 -3.03 15.72
N LYS A 149 3.70 -2.20 15.11
CA LYS A 149 5.17 -2.28 15.18
C LYS A 149 5.81 -3.56 14.62
N VAL A 150 5.01 -4.50 14.10
CA VAL A 150 5.49 -5.70 13.42
C VAL A 150 6.24 -5.35 12.13
N ALA A 151 7.41 -5.94 11.94
CA ALA A 151 8.17 -5.86 10.71
C ALA A 151 7.33 -6.31 9.51
N THR A 152 7.17 -5.42 8.55
CA THR A 152 6.32 -5.61 7.37
C THR A 152 7.16 -5.26 6.15
N CYS A 153 7.33 -6.21 5.22
CA CYS A 153 7.99 -5.93 3.95
C CYS A 153 7.06 -5.13 3.03
N ASP A 154 7.61 -4.48 2.01
CA ASP A 154 6.85 -3.68 1.03
C ASP A 154 5.69 -4.50 0.43
N GLU A 155 5.96 -5.74 0.04
CA GLU A 155 4.95 -6.69 -0.46
C GLU A 155 3.82 -7.03 0.53
N CYS A 156 3.98 -6.76 1.83
CA CYS A 156 2.99 -7.08 2.88
C CYS A 156 2.36 -5.85 3.55
N ARG A 157 2.83 -4.64 3.28
CA ARG A 157 2.13 -3.40 3.70
C ARG A 157 1.03 -3.08 2.72
N ILE A 158 0.09 -2.22 3.11
CA ILE A 158 -0.95 -1.74 2.21
C ILE A 158 -0.33 -0.85 1.11
N HIS A 159 -0.90 -0.95 -0.08
CA HIS A 159 -0.65 -0.10 -1.24
C HIS A 159 -2.02 0.37 -1.75
N CYS A 160 -2.08 1.56 -2.35
CA CYS A 160 -3.30 2.03 -3.00
C CYS A 160 -3.54 1.25 -4.29
N VAL A 161 -2.50 1.02 -5.08
CA VAL A 161 -2.52 0.18 -6.27
C VAL A 161 -1.44 -0.89 -6.14
N TYR A 162 -1.87 -2.14 -6.01
CA TYR A 162 -1.00 -3.28 -5.82
C TYR A 162 -0.92 -4.10 -7.10
N GLN A 163 0.10 -3.83 -7.93
CA GLN A 163 0.43 -4.65 -9.10
C GLN A 163 0.76 -6.10 -8.70
N THR A 164 0.08 -7.07 -9.31
CA THR A 164 0.28 -8.50 -8.99
C THR A 164 0.69 -9.34 -10.19
N SER A 165 0.33 -8.86 -11.38
CA SER A 165 0.28 -9.65 -12.61
C SER A 165 1.15 -9.01 -13.68
N PHE A 166 1.85 -9.83 -14.44
CA PHE A 166 2.63 -9.43 -15.61
C PHE A 166 2.34 -10.37 -16.77
N GLU A 167 1.99 -9.80 -17.91
CA GLU A 167 1.88 -10.48 -19.20
C GLU A 167 2.93 -9.90 -20.14
N GLY A 168 3.79 -10.78 -20.69
CA GLY A 168 4.78 -10.35 -21.68
C GLY A 168 4.10 -9.94 -22.99
N PRO A 169 4.80 -9.19 -23.87
CA PRO A 169 4.30 -8.95 -25.22
C PRO A 169 4.07 -10.27 -25.97
N CYS A 170 3.02 -10.34 -26.78
CA CYS A 170 2.69 -11.50 -27.61
C CYS A 170 3.81 -11.83 -28.60
N ASP A 171 4.39 -10.81 -29.26
CA ASP A 171 5.61 -10.91 -30.05
C ASP A 171 6.78 -10.23 -29.32
N PRO A 172 7.70 -10.99 -28.71
CA PRO A 172 8.87 -10.43 -28.05
C PRO A 172 9.85 -9.74 -29.01
N ASN A 173 9.67 -9.89 -30.32
CA ASN A 173 10.48 -9.22 -31.34
C ASN A 173 9.88 -7.89 -31.81
N ASP A 174 8.62 -7.60 -31.49
CA ASP A 174 8.01 -6.31 -31.80
C ASP A 174 8.26 -5.32 -30.65
N PRO A 175 9.18 -4.34 -30.82
CA PRO A 175 9.47 -3.36 -29.77
C PRO A 175 8.33 -2.36 -29.55
N ALA A 176 7.32 -2.32 -30.43
CA ALA A 176 6.12 -1.52 -30.24
C ALA A 176 5.11 -2.20 -29.30
N GLU A 177 5.16 -3.52 -29.19
CA GLU A 177 4.31 -4.24 -28.26
C GLU A 177 4.84 -4.09 -26.83
N LEU A 178 3.96 -3.60 -25.94
CA LEU A 178 4.27 -3.39 -24.54
C LEU A 178 3.70 -4.53 -23.70
N PRO A 179 4.36 -4.90 -22.59
CA PRO A 179 3.79 -5.86 -21.65
C PRO A 179 2.57 -5.28 -20.94
N ASN A 180 1.58 -6.13 -20.66
CA ASN A 180 0.44 -5.75 -19.84
C ASN A 180 0.73 -5.98 -18.35
N PHE A 181 0.20 -5.08 -17.52
CA PHE A 181 0.25 -5.21 -16.07
C PHE A 181 -1.16 -5.10 -15.52
N SER A 182 -1.41 -5.80 -14.43
CA SER A 182 -2.66 -5.67 -13.69
C SER A 182 -2.44 -5.91 -12.21
N GLY A 183 -3.43 -5.51 -11.42
CA GLY A 183 -3.37 -5.59 -9.97
C GLY A 183 -4.69 -5.22 -9.34
N PHE A 184 -4.63 -4.80 -8.09
CA PHE A 184 -5.82 -4.52 -7.29
C PHE A 184 -5.68 -3.17 -6.60
N VAL A 185 -6.79 -2.44 -6.50
CA VAL A 185 -6.86 -1.25 -5.63
C VAL A 185 -7.13 -1.66 -4.19
N LEU A 186 -6.23 -1.31 -3.28
CA LEU A 186 -6.31 -1.62 -1.85
C LEU A 186 -6.63 -3.13 -1.63
N LEU A 187 -7.68 -3.43 -0.85
CA LEU A 187 -8.19 -4.78 -0.64
C LEU A 187 -9.51 -5.05 -1.39
N GLN A 188 -9.78 -4.28 -2.45
CA GLN A 188 -10.96 -4.50 -3.29
C GLN A 188 -10.80 -5.78 -4.12
N PRO A 189 -11.90 -6.52 -4.37
CA PRO A 189 -11.79 -7.86 -4.90
C PRO A 189 -11.44 -7.92 -6.38
N PHE A 190 -11.69 -6.86 -7.14
CA PHE A 190 -11.63 -6.93 -8.60
C PHE A 190 -10.31 -6.44 -9.17
N GLU A 191 -9.77 -7.20 -10.12
CA GLU A 191 -8.54 -6.87 -10.82
C GLU A 191 -8.75 -5.70 -11.80
N GLN A 192 -7.75 -4.81 -11.86
CA GLN A 192 -7.70 -3.63 -12.71
C GLN A 192 -6.44 -3.64 -13.57
N PRO A 193 -6.53 -3.28 -14.87
CA PRO A 193 -5.36 -3.02 -15.68
C PRO A 193 -4.56 -1.84 -15.12
N ILE A 194 -3.23 -1.95 -15.23
CA ILE A 194 -2.28 -0.91 -14.86
C ILE A 194 -1.42 -0.65 -16.09
N LEU A 195 -1.51 0.56 -16.65
CA LEU A 195 -0.75 0.94 -17.82
C LEU A 195 0.55 1.61 -17.38
N SER A 196 1.67 1.15 -17.93
CA SER A 196 2.94 1.88 -17.79
C SER A 196 2.88 3.21 -18.55
N PRO A 197 3.71 4.21 -18.20
CA PRO A 197 3.75 5.48 -18.93
C PRO A 197 3.99 5.36 -20.43
N HIS A 198 4.66 4.29 -20.88
CA HIS A 198 4.92 4.04 -22.29
C HIS A 198 3.66 3.67 -23.10
N HIS A 199 2.58 3.23 -22.45
CA HIS A 199 1.32 2.91 -23.15
C HIS A 199 0.59 4.15 -23.67
N LEU A 200 0.81 5.32 -23.05
CA LEU A 200 0.06 6.55 -23.35
C LEU A 200 0.85 7.55 -24.21
N ASN A 201 2.02 7.16 -24.75
CA ASN A 201 2.90 8.03 -25.55
C ASN A 201 3.16 9.40 -24.89
N HIS A 202 3.31 9.45 -23.57
CA HIS A 202 3.60 10.70 -22.88
C HIS A 202 4.98 11.22 -23.33
N ASP A 203 5.10 12.48 -23.76
CA ASP A 203 6.34 13.03 -24.34
C ASP A 203 7.57 12.86 -23.41
N ASP A 204 7.35 12.90 -22.10
CA ASP A 204 8.38 12.69 -21.06
C ASP A 204 8.82 11.22 -20.88
N SER A 205 8.08 10.26 -21.44
CA SER A 205 8.35 8.81 -21.30
C SER A 205 9.65 8.35 -21.96
N THR A 206 10.25 9.19 -22.81
CA THR A 206 11.55 8.91 -23.47
C THR A 206 12.71 8.84 -22.49
N SER A 207 12.58 9.47 -21.31
CA SER A 207 13.63 9.48 -20.28
C SER A 207 13.51 8.33 -19.27
N GLU A 208 12.32 7.78 -19.09
CA GLU A 208 12.06 6.73 -18.12
C GLU A 208 12.30 5.33 -18.70
N PRO A 209 12.95 4.43 -17.94
CA PRO A 209 13.14 3.06 -18.38
C PRO A 209 11.79 2.35 -18.48
N ARG A 210 11.59 1.61 -19.58
CA ARG A 210 10.41 0.76 -19.76
C ARG A 210 10.22 -0.19 -18.60
N TRP A 211 8.97 -0.35 -18.19
CA TRP A 211 8.62 -1.39 -17.23
C TRP A 211 8.94 -2.76 -17.81
N GLN A 212 9.58 -3.58 -16.99
CA GLN A 212 10.03 -4.93 -17.32
C GLN A 212 9.42 -5.93 -16.37
N ASP A 213 9.49 -7.20 -16.75
CA ASP A 213 9.16 -8.36 -15.91
C ASP A 213 9.81 -8.22 -14.51
N PRO A 214 9.02 -8.07 -13.43
CA PRO A 214 9.54 -7.92 -12.08
C PRO A 214 10.38 -9.11 -11.62
N SER A 215 10.12 -10.31 -12.15
CA SER A 215 10.86 -11.52 -11.80
C SER A 215 12.28 -11.57 -12.38
N LYS A 216 12.55 -10.74 -13.40
CA LYS A 216 13.82 -10.71 -14.13
C LYS A 216 14.65 -9.45 -13.88
N SER A 217 13.98 -8.31 -13.76
CA SER A 217 14.65 -7.01 -13.89
C SER A 217 15.23 -6.47 -12.57
N GLY A 218 14.88 -7.07 -11.43
CA GLY A 218 15.19 -6.51 -10.11
C GLY A 218 14.56 -5.13 -9.86
N ARG A 219 13.78 -4.64 -10.83
CA ARG A 219 12.99 -3.42 -10.79
C ARG A 219 11.53 -3.84 -10.74
N GLY A 220 10.80 -3.22 -9.84
CA GLY A 220 9.42 -3.57 -9.57
C GLY A 220 9.28 -4.66 -8.50
N PRO A 221 8.03 -5.05 -8.18
CA PRO A 221 6.76 -4.59 -8.79
C PRO A 221 6.52 -3.07 -8.74
N TYR A 222 5.81 -2.52 -9.73
CA TYR A 222 5.57 -1.08 -9.87
C TYR A 222 4.33 -0.64 -9.09
N HIS A 223 4.23 -1.02 -7.83
CA HIS A 223 3.12 -0.60 -6.96
C HIS A 223 2.99 0.93 -6.93
N ASP A 224 1.75 1.41 -6.85
CA ASP A 224 1.41 2.83 -6.72
C ASP A 224 2.00 3.73 -7.85
N GLN A 225 2.27 3.15 -9.02
CA GLN A 225 2.84 3.84 -10.20
C GLN A 225 2.02 3.55 -11.45
N GLY A 226 2.19 4.39 -12.48
CA GLY A 226 1.54 4.25 -13.78
C GLY A 226 0.15 4.87 -13.83
N TYR A 227 -0.71 4.29 -14.68
CA TYR A 227 -2.08 4.72 -14.88
C TYR A 227 -3.01 3.57 -14.57
N LEU A 228 -4.08 3.86 -13.84
CA LEU A 228 -5.11 2.88 -13.50
C LEU A 228 -6.18 2.92 -14.59
N ASP A 229 -6.66 1.76 -15.03
CA ASP A 229 -7.74 1.65 -16.01
C ASP A 229 -9.01 1.04 -15.38
N VAL A 230 -10.07 0.94 -16.17
CA VAL A 230 -11.37 0.38 -15.77
C VAL A 230 -11.18 -1.08 -15.35
N PRO A 231 -11.74 -1.51 -14.21
CA PRO A 231 -11.73 -2.92 -13.80
C PRO A 231 -12.25 -3.86 -14.89
N PHE A 232 -11.59 -5.01 -15.08
CA PHE A 232 -11.95 -5.97 -16.13
C PHE A 232 -13.40 -6.46 -16.06
N HIS A 233 -13.98 -6.51 -14.85
CA HIS A 233 -15.35 -6.99 -14.63
C HIS A 233 -16.43 -5.95 -14.98
N LEU A 234 -16.06 -4.69 -15.18
CA LEU A 234 -17.00 -3.64 -15.57
C LEU A 234 -17.07 -3.56 -17.10
N GLY A 235 -18.28 -3.57 -17.64
CA GLY A 235 -18.52 -3.25 -19.06
C GLY A 235 -18.60 -1.74 -19.35
N GLU A 236 -18.13 -0.91 -18.41
CA GLU A 236 -18.07 0.54 -18.56
C GLU A 236 -16.79 0.94 -19.31
N THR A 237 -16.75 2.13 -19.89
CA THR A 237 -15.53 2.70 -20.46
C THR A 237 -15.23 4.02 -19.77
N ALA A 238 -13.97 4.31 -19.52
CA ALA A 238 -13.47 5.57 -18.97
C ALA A 238 -11.99 5.71 -19.38
N PRO A 239 -11.46 6.94 -19.46
CA PRO A 239 -10.04 7.14 -19.71
C PRO A 239 -9.20 6.62 -18.52
N PRO A 240 -7.98 6.11 -18.76
CA PRO A 240 -7.06 5.77 -17.68
C PRO A 240 -6.66 7.00 -16.87
N GLU A 241 -6.50 6.82 -15.56
CA GLU A 241 -6.20 7.91 -14.62
C GLU A 241 -4.79 7.77 -14.04
N TYR A 242 -4.05 8.88 -13.97
CA TYR A 242 -2.68 8.85 -13.46
C TYR A 242 -2.65 8.62 -11.95
N ILE A 243 -1.97 7.55 -11.51
CA ILE A 243 -1.97 7.14 -10.10
C ILE A 243 -1.29 8.20 -9.22
N GLY A 244 -0.27 8.90 -9.73
CA GLY A 244 0.41 9.97 -8.99
C GLY A 244 -0.54 11.09 -8.56
N ASP A 245 -1.35 11.59 -9.51
CA ASP A 245 -2.31 12.67 -9.26
C ASP A 245 -3.41 12.25 -8.28
N ILE A 246 -3.90 11.01 -8.41
CA ILE A 246 -4.88 10.44 -7.47
C ILE A 246 -4.29 10.37 -6.06
N LEU A 247 -3.04 9.93 -5.94
CA LEU A 247 -2.37 9.75 -4.65
C LEU A 247 -2.13 11.07 -3.91
N ASP A 248 -1.82 12.13 -4.66
CA ASP A 248 -1.46 13.44 -4.14
C ASP A 248 -2.65 14.42 -4.04
N LEU A 249 -3.85 13.99 -4.44
CA LEU A 249 -5.06 14.79 -4.31
C LEU A 249 -5.34 15.13 -2.84
N ASP A 250 -5.51 16.43 -2.56
CA ASP A 250 -5.93 16.93 -1.24
C ASP A 250 -7.41 16.60 -1.00
N LEU A 251 -7.65 15.49 -0.32
CA LEU A 251 -8.98 14.98 0.00
C LEU A 251 -9.69 15.85 1.05
N GLY A 252 -9.02 16.84 1.65
CA GLY A 252 -9.66 17.80 2.53
C GLY A 252 -10.41 18.91 1.80
N CYS A 253 -10.04 19.16 0.55
CA CYS A 253 -10.63 20.23 -0.28
C CYS A 253 -11.37 19.70 -1.52
N ARG A 254 -11.04 18.49 -1.99
CA ARG A 254 -11.59 17.89 -3.21
C ARG A 254 -12.05 16.46 -2.97
N SER A 255 -13.14 16.07 -3.62
CA SER A 255 -13.56 14.67 -3.71
C SER A 255 -12.99 14.05 -4.99
N LEU A 256 -12.74 12.74 -4.99
CA LEU A 256 -12.41 12.01 -6.22
C LEU A 256 -13.55 12.04 -7.23
N LYS A 257 -14.78 12.30 -6.78
CA LYS A 257 -15.95 12.52 -7.63
C LYS A 257 -15.82 13.77 -8.50
N SER A 258 -15.30 14.88 -7.96
CA SER A 258 -15.28 16.17 -8.65
C SER A 258 -14.14 16.30 -9.65
N VAL A 259 -12.98 15.69 -9.36
CA VAL A 259 -11.79 15.81 -10.22
C VAL A 259 -12.02 15.21 -11.61
N TYR A 260 -12.86 14.18 -11.71
CA TYR A 260 -13.05 13.39 -12.93
C TYR A 260 -14.48 13.48 -13.49
N SER A 261 -15.19 14.55 -13.16
CA SER A 261 -16.54 14.87 -13.63
C SER A 261 -16.57 15.25 -15.12
N SER A 262 -16.11 14.37 -16.01
CA SER A 262 -16.55 14.44 -17.40
C SER A 262 -18.01 13.98 -17.43
N SER A 263 -18.89 14.79 -18.05
CA SER A 263 -20.33 14.52 -18.16
C SER A 263 -20.68 13.19 -18.85
N HIS A 264 -19.68 12.51 -19.42
CA HIS A 264 -19.84 11.26 -20.15
C HIS A 264 -19.72 10.00 -19.28
N TYR A 265 -19.28 10.11 -18.02
CA TYR A 265 -19.02 8.96 -17.16
C TYR A 265 -19.82 8.98 -15.87
N THR A 266 -19.96 7.81 -15.24
CA THR A 266 -20.54 7.71 -13.90
C THR A 266 -19.64 8.47 -12.91
N SER A 267 -20.22 9.15 -11.93
CA SER A 267 -19.46 9.83 -10.86
C SER A 267 -19.57 9.02 -9.56
N PRO A 268 -18.45 8.56 -8.97
CA PRO A 268 -17.08 8.72 -9.46
C PRO A 268 -16.79 7.83 -10.68
N SER A 269 -15.77 8.20 -11.46
CA SER A 269 -15.27 7.39 -12.59
C SER A 269 -15.04 5.93 -12.15
N PRO A 270 -15.43 4.93 -12.97
CA PRO A 270 -15.26 3.52 -12.62
C PRO A 270 -13.80 3.14 -12.32
N VAL A 271 -12.83 3.90 -12.85
CA VAL A 271 -11.39 3.73 -12.59
C VAL A 271 -11.06 3.96 -11.11
N VAL A 272 -11.58 5.05 -10.53
CA VAL A 272 -11.23 5.50 -9.16
C VAL A 272 -12.29 5.14 -8.11
N ARG A 273 -13.40 4.50 -8.52
CA ARG A 273 -14.55 4.16 -7.64
C ARG A 273 -14.12 3.50 -6.33
N SER A 274 -13.20 2.55 -6.40
CA SER A 274 -12.66 1.86 -5.22
C SER A 274 -11.90 2.76 -4.25
N LEU A 275 -11.14 3.73 -4.77
CA LEU A 275 -10.42 4.72 -3.96
C LEU A 275 -11.38 5.76 -3.38
N ASP A 276 -12.38 6.18 -4.17
CA ASP A 276 -13.45 7.08 -3.73
C ASP A 276 -14.22 6.49 -2.55
N MET A 277 -14.64 5.23 -2.63
CA MET A 277 -15.34 4.56 -1.52
C MET A 277 -14.58 4.67 -0.19
N VAL A 278 -13.26 4.45 -0.19
CA VAL A 278 -12.42 4.55 1.00
C VAL A 278 -12.22 6.01 1.43
N ALA A 279 -12.03 6.91 0.47
CA ALA A 279 -11.89 8.35 0.73
C ALA A 279 -13.18 8.99 1.27
N GLU A 280 -14.36 8.48 0.89
CA GLU A 280 -15.66 8.93 1.38
C GLU A 280 -16.01 8.28 2.73
N ALA A 281 -15.67 7.00 2.94
CA ALA A 281 -15.97 6.28 4.18
C ALA A 281 -15.36 6.94 5.43
N ARG A 282 -14.22 7.64 5.29
CA ARG A 282 -13.58 8.38 6.40
C ARG A 282 -14.35 9.64 6.82
N LYS A 283 -15.32 10.11 6.03
CA LYS A 283 -16.00 11.38 6.26
C LYS A 283 -17.15 11.19 7.24
N VAL A 284 -17.25 12.12 8.18
CA VAL A 284 -18.25 12.07 9.24
C VAL A 284 -18.99 13.38 9.29
N HIS A 285 -20.31 13.30 9.39
CA HIS A 285 -21.19 14.44 9.22
C HIS A 285 -21.71 14.93 10.58
N PHE A 286 -21.53 16.22 10.86
CA PHE A 286 -21.92 16.87 12.10
C PHE A 286 -22.73 18.15 11.83
N CYS A 287 -23.61 18.51 12.77
CA CYS A 287 -24.17 19.86 12.84
C CYS A 287 -23.17 20.80 13.52
N ASP A 288 -23.32 22.13 13.35
CA ASP A 288 -22.40 23.10 13.96
C ASP A 288 -22.26 22.93 15.48
N PHE A 289 -23.37 22.62 16.17
CA PHE A 289 -23.38 22.39 17.62
C PHE A 289 -22.53 21.18 18.02
N CYS A 290 -22.84 20.00 17.46
CA CYS A 290 -22.08 18.80 17.78
C CYS A 290 -20.63 18.88 17.30
N PHE A 291 -20.34 19.62 16.23
CA PHE A 291 -18.98 19.89 15.78
C PHE A 291 -18.22 20.79 16.77
N GLY A 292 -18.88 21.81 17.33
CA GLY A 292 -18.39 22.65 18.42
C GLY A 292 -18.01 21.83 19.66
N ASP A 293 -18.90 20.93 20.04
CA ASP A 293 -18.86 20.12 21.26
C ASP A 293 -18.02 18.83 21.17
N VAL A 294 -17.36 18.53 20.03
CA VAL A 294 -16.32 17.47 19.97
C VAL A 294 -15.05 17.88 20.75
N ALA A 295 -15.21 18.66 21.82
CA ALA A 295 -14.18 18.81 22.84
C ALA A 295 -13.86 17.41 23.40
N PRO A 296 -12.57 17.07 23.62
CA PRO A 296 -12.13 15.68 23.81
C PRO A 296 -12.63 14.94 25.06
N SER A 297 -13.56 15.46 25.87
CA SER A 297 -13.73 15.00 27.25
C SER A 297 -15.06 14.36 27.65
N ASP A 298 -16.21 14.60 26.99
CA ASP A 298 -17.50 14.30 27.65
C ASP A 298 -18.60 13.57 26.86
N VAL A 299 -18.34 13.08 25.64
CA VAL A 299 -19.41 12.39 24.90
C VAL A 299 -19.30 10.88 25.09
N ALA A 300 -20.29 10.27 25.75
CA ALA A 300 -20.42 8.82 25.97
C ALA A 300 -20.38 7.94 24.69
N GLY A 301 -20.36 8.54 23.50
CA GLY A 301 -20.05 7.90 22.22
C GLY A 301 -18.55 7.79 21.87
N MET A 302 -17.64 8.19 22.79
CA MET A 302 -16.19 8.21 22.54
C MET A 302 -15.51 6.84 22.48
N GLN A 303 -16.12 5.76 22.99
CA GLN A 303 -15.46 4.45 22.98
C GLN A 303 -15.18 3.93 21.55
N GLU A 304 -16.04 4.24 20.58
CA GLU A 304 -15.77 3.91 19.17
C GLU A 304 -14.71 4.84 18.57
N TRP A 305 -14.69 6.11 19.01
CA TRP A 305 -13.65 7.06 18.64
C TRP A 305 -12.28 6.63 19.13
N ASP A 306 -12.17 6.13 20.36
CA ASP A 306 -10.91 5.64 20.92
C ASP A 306 -10.35 4.47 20.09
N LYS A 307 -11.21 3.63 19.52
CA LYS A 307 -10.78 2.57 18.59
C LYS A 307 -10.18 3.14 17.32
N ILE A 308 -10.86 4.05 16.63
CA ILE A 308 -10.33 4.67 15.40
C ILE A 308 -9.02 5.40 15.68
N THR A 309 -8.99 6.11 16.80
CA THR A 309 -7.86 6.96 17.16
C THR A 309 -6.63 6.17 17.60
N SER A 310 -6.82 4.93 18.09
CA SER A 310 -5.71 4.01 18.34
C SER A 310 -4.90 3.66 17.08
N PHE A 311 -5.51 3.76 15.89
CA PHE A 311 -4.82 3.53 14.60
C PHE A 311 -4.09 4.78 14.08
N LEU A 312 -4.36 5.95 14.65
CA LEU A 312 -3.68 7.17 14.27
C LEU A 312 -2.31 7.22 14.96
N PRO A 313 -1.21 7.45 14.21
CA PRO A 313 0.04 7.79 14.86
C PRO A 313 -0.24 8.98 15.77
N MET A 314 0.25 8.94 17.01
CA MET A 314 0.10 10.05 17.95
C MET A 314 0.70 11.30 17.29
N LEU A 315 -0.16 12.10 16.65
CA LEU A 315 0.23 13.40 16.16
C LEU A 315 0.62 14.21 17.40
N PRO A 316 1.72 14.97 17.34
CA PRO A 316 2.13 15.81 18.45
C PRO A 316 0.93 16.62 18.94
N SER A 317 0.66 16.59 20.25
CA SER A 317 -0.53 17.19 20.84
C SER A 317 -0.72 18.67 20.48
N GLU A 318 0.36 19.36 20.12
CA GLU A 318 0.38 20.76 19.68
C GLU A 318 -0.27 20.98 18.30
N LEU A 319 -0.38 19.94 17.46
CA LEU A 319 -1.07 20.03 16.17
C LEU A 319 -2.60 19.90 16.29
N VAL A 320 -3.11 19.44 17.44
CA VAL A 320 -4.54 19.16 17.68
C VAL A 320 -5.31 20.40 18.19
N ALA A 321 -4.61 21.43 18.67
CA ALA A 321 -5.22 22.56 19.38
C ALA A 321 -5.91 23.62 18.49
N SER A 322 -5.79 23.54 17.16
CA SER A 322 -6.67 24.28 16.25
C SER A 322 -7.43 23.27 15.39
N LYS A 323 -8.74 23.48 15.22
CA LYS A 323 -9.56 22.75 14.24
C LYS A 323 -9.02 23.10 12.85
N LYS A 324 -7.98 22.39 12.43
CA LYS A 324 -7.33 22.61 11.14
C LYS A 324 -8.18 22.00 10.05
N GLU A 325 -8.13 22.62 8.89
CA GLU A 325 -8.61 22.03 7.65
C GLU A 325 -7.92 20.68 7.43
N CYS A 326 -8.68 19.71 6.94
CA CYS A 326 -8.14 18.44 6.48
C CYS A 326 -7.19 18.70 5.31
N ARG A 327 -6.05 18.02 5.30
CA ARG A 327 -5.04 18.02 4.21
C ARG A 327 -4.56 16.61 3.89
N CYS A 328 -5.43 15.63 4.15
CA CYS A 328 -5.07 14.24 3.92
C CYS A 328 -5.02 13.94 2.43
N THR A 329 -4.03 13.16 2.02
CA THR A 329 -3.94 12.56 0.70
C THR A 329 -3.91 11.03 0.84
N LEU A 330 -4.17 10.30 -0.24
CA LEU A 330 -4.01 8.84 -0.21
C LEU A 330 -2.54 8.46 0.02
N ARG A 331 -1.58 9.21 -0.54
CA ARG A 331 -0.14 9.01 -0.31
C ARG A 331 0.21 9.10 1.17
N THR A 332 -0.13 10.21 1.81
CA THR A 332 0.17 10.43 3.24
C THR A 332 -0.52 9.42 4.14
N ARG A 333 -1.72 8.95 3.75
CA ARG A 333 -2.48 8.01 4.57
C ARG A 333 -2.04 6.55 4.42
N MET A 334 -1.84 6.09 3.20
CA MET A 334 -1.61 4.68 2.90
C MET A 334 -0.13 4.40 2.72
N LEU A 335 0.61 5.31 2.07
CA LEU A 335 1.97 5.03 1.65
C LEU A 335 3.02 5.45 2.67
N ASP A 336 2.92 6.67 3.19
CA ASP A 336 3.94 7.22 4.09
C ASP A 336 3.88 6.59 5.50
N ARG A 337 2.72 6.05 5.89
CA ARG A 337 2.48 5.44 7.20
C ARG A 337 3.05 4.02 7.36
N TRP A 338 3.57 3.38 6.30
CA TRP A 338 4.02 1.98 6.33
C TRP A 338 3.07 1.06 7.12
N LEU A 339 1.79 1.01 6.71
CA LEU A 339 0.75 0.29 7.44
C LEU A 339 0.64 -1.16 6.95
N CYS A 340 0.63 -2.15 7.84
CA CYS A 340 0.43 -3.54 7.42
C CYS A 340 -1.04 -3.81 7.04
N ALA A 341 -1.30 -4.76 6.14
CA ALA A 341 -2.65 -5.07 5.67
C ALA A 341 -3.64 -5.42 6.81
N ARG A 342 -3.17 -6.11 7.87
CA ARG A 342 -3.98 -6.41 9.06
C ARG A 342 -4.45 -5.15 9.78
N CYS A 343 -3.56 -4.18 9.97
CA CYS A 343 -3.91 -2.93 10.63
C CYS A 343 -4.77 -2.04 9.73
N TYR A 344 -4.58 -2.12 8.40
CA TYR A 344 -5.48 -1.48 7.46
C TYR A 344 -6.91 -2.04 7.54
N GLN A 345 -7.09 -3.37 7.52
CA GLN A 345 -8.43 -3.98 7.69
C GLN A 345 -9.09 -3.55 9.00
N ALA A 346 -8.35 -3.60 10.11
CA ALA A 346 -8.89 -3.18 11.41
C ALA A 346 -9.23 -1.67 11.45
N GLU A 347 -8.50 -0.83 10.72
CA GLU A 347 -8.80 0.60 10.56
C GLU A 347 -10.10 0.79 9.75
N GLU A 348 -10.25 0.10 8.61
CA GLU A 348 -11.45 0.16 7.77
C GLU A 348 -12.69 -0.37 8.51
N ASP A 349 -12.56 -1.49 9.24
CA ASP A 349 -13.64 -2.05 10.05
C ASP A 349 -14.11 -1.04 11.12
N ALA A 350 -13.16 -0.32 11.74
CA ALA A 350 -13.48 0.70 12.73
C ALA A 350 -14.18 1.92 12.12
N ILE A 351 -13.72 2.37 10.94
CA ILE A 351 -14.35 3.44 10.17
C ILE A 351 -15.77 3.03 9.75
N GLU A 352 -15.94 1.83 9.20
CA GLU A 352 -17.23 1.34 8.73
C GLU A 352 -18.21 1.19 9.89
N SER A 353 -17.79 0.60 11.01
CA SER A 353 -18.60 0.50 12.23
C SER A 353 -19.09 1.87 12.69
N PHE A 354 -18.23 2.88 12.60
CA PHE A 354 -18.55 4.24 12.99
C PHE A 354 -19.51 4.92 12.01
N SER A 355 -19.36 4.68 10.71
CA SER A 355 -20.25 5.23 9.67
C SER A 355 -21.64 4.60 9.71
N ARG A 356 -21.74 3.29 9.95
CA ARG A 356 -23.02 2.57 10.10
C ARG A 356 -23.85 3.08 11.29
N SER A 357 -23.22 3.55 12.36
CA SER A 357 -23.94 4.13 13.50
C SER A 357 -24.50 5.53 13.22
N GLN A 358 -24.21 6.13 12.05
CA GLN A 358 -24.75 7.43 11.63
C GLN A 358 -25.89 7.33 10.61
N SER A 359 -25.88 6.30 9.77
CA SER A 359 -26.79 6.19 8.63
C SER A 359 -28.17 5.65 9.04
N ASN A 360 -28.97 6.41 9.78
CA ASN A 360 -30.35 6.05 10.16
C ASN A 360 -31.41 6.40 9.09
N GLY A 361 -31.10 6.24 7.80
CA GLY A 361 -32.11 6.29 6.73
C GLY A 361 -31.99 7.46 5.75
N GLY A 362 -30.90 7.51 4.98
CA GLY A 362 -30.78 8.28 3.73
C GLY A 362 -30.79 9.81 3.85
N THR A 363 -31.11 10.38 5.01
CA THR A 363 -31.02 11.82 5.26
C THR A 363 -29.71 12.13 5.99
N PHE A 364 -28.93 13.08 5.45
CA PHE A 364 -27.70 13.59 6.07
C PHE A 364 -28.05 14.35 7.35
N ARG A 365 -28.29 13.60 8.43
CA ARG A 365 -28.52 14.13 9.79
C ARG A 365 -27.33 13.82 10.67
N CYS A 366 -26.98 14.78 11.50
CA CYS A 366 -26.04 14.60 12.59
C CYS A 366 -26.57 13.54 13.57
N ARG A 367 -25.70 12.95 14.40
CA ARG A 367 -26.09 12.00 15.47
C ARG A 367 -27.15 12.54 16.44
N CYS A 368 -27.21 13.86 16.64
CA CYS A 368 -28.23 14.49 17.48
C CYS A 368 -29.59 14.69 16.75
N GLY A 369 -29.70 14.28 15.48
CA GLY A 369 -30.90 14.44 14.65
C GLY A 369 -30.98 15.77 13.90
N ASN A 370 -30.11 16.74 14.21
CA ASN A 370 -30.03 18.04 13.53
C ASN A 370 -29.43 17.92 12.12
N HIS A 371 -29.63 18.95 11.30
CA HIS A 371 -29.05 19.03 9.95
C HIS A 371 -27.52 19.08 9.99
N VAL A 372 -26.90 18.36 9.06
CA VAL A 372 -25.44 18.37 8.87
C VAL A 372 -25.04 19.69 8.24
N GLN A 373 -23.94 20.26 8.72
CA GLN A 373 -23.32 21.48 8.20
C GLN A 373 -21.80 21.35 8.06
N ARG A 374 -21.21 20.36 8.73
CA ARG A 374 -19.76 20.18 8.84
C ARG A 374 -19.39 18.74 8.54
N VAL A 375 -18.27 18.55 7.86
CA VAL A 375 -17.71 17.23 7.60
C VAL A 375 -16.35 17.12 8.27
N LEU A 376 -16.14 16.05 9.02
CA LEU A 376 -14.90 15.77 9.74
C LEU A 376 -14.20 14.56 9.11
N CYS A 377 -12.89 14.65 8.92
CA CYS A 377 -12.07 13.55 8.46
C CYS A 377 -11.66 12.64 9.62
N LEU A 378 -12.02 11.36 9.59
CA LEU A 378 -11.61 10.38 10.61
C LEU A 378 -10.10 10.10 10.63
N TRP A 379 -9.37 10.40 9.55
CA TRP A 379 -7.93 10.15 9.50
C TRP A 379 -7.08 11.20 10.21
N CYS A 380 -7.45 12.49 10.12
CA CYS A 380 -6.68 13.58 10.75
C CYS A 380 -7.48 14.42 11.74
N ARG A 381 -8.79 14.20 11.84
CA ARG A 381 -9.73 15.01 12.62
C ARG A 381 -9.81 16.47 12.18
N GLY A 382 -9.37 16.76 10.95
CA GLY A 382 -9.54 18.05 10.32
C GLY A 382 -10.90 18.18 9.65
N GLU A 383 -11.37 19.40 9.50
CA GLU A 383 -12.61 19.71 8.77
C GLU A 383 -12.39 19.52 7.27
N VAL A 384 -13.29 18.82 6.59
CA VAL A 384 -13.29 18.69 5.13
C VAL A 384 -14.09 19.87 4.57
N LEU A 385 -13.42 20.72 3.81
CA LEU A 385 -13.99 21.89 3.14
C LEU A 385 -14.19 21.55 1.67
N GLU A 386 -15.22 20.77 1.38
CA GLU A 386 -15.57 20.51 -0.01
C GLU A 386 -16.02 21.82 -0.65
N GLN A 387 -15.35 22.21 -1.74
CA GLN A 387 -15.83 23.31 -2.54
C GLN A 387 -17.15 22.87 -3.17
N GLU A 388 -18.25 23.48 -2.76
CA GLU A 388 -19.48 23.42 -3.55
C GLU A 388 -19.10 23.96 -4.92
N GLU A 389 -19.10 23.08 -5.94
CA GLU A 389 -18.97 23.53 -7.31
C GLU A 389 -20.16 24.46 -7.53
N ASP A 390 -19.89 25.77 -7.61
CA ASP A 390 -20.86 26.83 -7.85
C ASP A 390 -21.65 26.47 -9.13
N THR A 391 -22.71 25.70 -8.96
CA THR A 391 -23.65 25.31 -10.02
C THR A 391 -24.54 26.50 -10.40
N GLU A 392 -24.37 27.64 -9.73
CA GLU A 392 -24.88 28.94 -10.13
C GLU A 392 -24.06 29.51 -11.30
N LYS A 393 -24.45 29.18 -12.54
CA LYS A 393 -24.48 30.05 -13.76
C LYS A 393 -24.40 29.27 -15.07
N ALA A 394 -25.37 28.39 -15.32
CA ALA A 394 -25.66 27.90 -16.67
C ALA A 394 -27.06 28.28 -17.18
N ASP A 395 -27.74 29.23 -16.50
CA ASP A 395 -28.96 29.87 -17.01
C ASP A 395 -28.62 31.23 -17.65
N HIS A 396 -27.91 31.22 -18.79
CA HIS A 396 -27.84 32.37 -19.70
C HIS A 396 -27.77 31.96 -21.16
#